data_AF-A0A6J3MEC1-F1
#
_entry.id   AF-A0A6J3MEC1-F1
#
_cell.length_a   1.000
_cell.length_b   1.000
_cell.length_c   1.000
_cell.angle_alpha   90.00
_cell.angle_beta   90.00
_cell.angle_gamma   90.00
#
_symmetry.space_group_name_H-M   'P 1'
#
loop_
_entity.id
_entity.type
_entity.pdbx_description
1 polymer ?
#
loop_
_entity_poly.entity_id
_entity_poly.type
_entity_poly.pdbx_seq_one_letter_code
_entity_poly.pdbx_strand_id
1 'polypeptide(L)'
;QLFSGLRFFFFPNNDVHPARRMRIAKAIEHGAVWEKQWSEAVTHVILDKMIDFSQLLKYLRLAELPAHIVAVLENYPAECIAYRAIVQPKQPKFAVRGQKATTAVSTPAQVPDLIALDKSLPLKPAGKATREQVTPSQQSDEAGELVTLIADVPVDDEHDLECVADSFSAPSVESNMDLAEAIREAKAMSDLPLDRDQDADFPPSGSDILDSNAGSLDLKTKTSKFQHIQDKFQCMQKHTGDQPKDCPNSSTINILQQMADYYEQTGNAWRLRAYRKAITTLRKHPVKVRTKEEAQMLPNVGERLAIKIEEIAFTNRLRRLDNAIAEPTDQILKVFMNIYGVGYETASKWVRLGFKTLDDLLEKADLTANQKIGIQRYDDFLQRIPRAEVEEHGALVRQELHKIDPAFEVIIGGSYRRGARDSGDIDCIITRPNTSANHIHMVVTEQLMPTLFKKGFLQAGLAVTSRDDGSKWHGASCLPGLNVWRRIDFLYVPSDEIGAALIYFTGNVIFNRSLRLLASKKGLRLNQRGLYKDVVRGPGRVKLTEGILVEGKDEKKIFEILGVPWRPPEHRIC
;
A
#
# COMPACT_ATOMS: atom_id res chain seq x y z
N GLN A 1 -22.96 -4.06 -29.39
CA GLN A 1 -21.72 -4.43 -28.65
C GLN A 1 -20.54 -3.72 -29.29
N LEU A 2 -19.49 -3.38 -28.53
CA LEU A 2 -18.39 -2.52 -28.99
C LEU A 2 -17.44 -3.22 -29.97
N PHE A 3 -17.04 -4.45 -29.67
CA PHE A 3 -16.10 -5.23 -30.47
C PHE A 3 -16.80 -6.18 -31.46
N SER A 4 -18.06 -5.89 -31.79
CA SER A 4 -18.90 -6.75 -32.63
C SER A 4 -18.21 -7.09 -33.96
N GLY A 5 -18.04 -8.38 -34.23
CA GLY A 5 -17.35 -8.89 -35.43
C GLY A 5 -15.82 -8.95 -35.33
N LEU A 6 -15.20 -8.47 -34.24
CA LEU A 6 -13.76 -8.61 -34.04
C LEU A 6 -13.42 -9.95 -33.39
N ARG A 7 -12.44 -10.65 -33.97
CA ARG A 7 -11.86 -11.90 -33.48
C ARG A 7 -10.47 -11.61 -32.91
N PHE A 8 -10.32 -11.80 -31.61
CA PHE A 8 -9.10 -11.49 -30.86
C PHE A 8 -8.33 -12.78 -30.54
N PHE A 9 -7.07 -12.84 -30.97
CA PHE A 9 -6.11 -13.85 -30.54
C PHE A 9 -5.19 -13.23 -29.47
N PHE A 10 -5.34 -13.66 -28.22
CA PHE A 10 -4.45 -13.20 -27.15
C PHE A 10 -3.13 -13.98 -27.19
N PHE A 11 -2.00 -13.32 -26.95
CA PHE A 11 -0.69 -13.98 -26.90
C PHE A 11 0.07 -13.66 -25.60
N PRO A 12 0.39 -14.67 -24.75
CA PRO A 12 0.17 -16.11 -24.91
C PRO A 12 -1.30 -16.51 -24.86
N ASN A 13 -1.70 -17.49 -25.68
CA ASN A 13 -3.12 -17.83 -25.87
C ASN A 13 -3.66 -18.80 -24.81
N ASN A 14 -3.73 -18.32 -23.57
CA ASN A 14 -4.36 -19.00 -22.44
C ASN A 14 -4.84 -17.97 -21.40
N ASP A 15 -5.71 -18.39 -20.48
CA ASP A 15 -6.24 -17.56 -19.40
C ASP A 15 -5.57 -17.84 -18.03
N VAL A 16 -4.43 -18.55 -18.01
CA VAL A 16 -3.72 -18.92 -16.76
C VAL A 16 -3.30 -17.68 -15.97
N HIS A 17 -2.90 -16.60 -16.66
CA HIS A 17 -2.50 -15.35 -16.01
C HIS A 17 -3.74 -14.50 -15.64
N PRO A 18 -3.97 -14.15 -14.36
CA PRO A 18 -5.21 -13.51 -13.92
C PRO A 18 -5.56 -12.20 -14.65
N ALA A 19 -4.57 -11.35 -14.93
CA ALA A 19 -4.79 -10.11 -15.67
C ALA A 19 -5.24 -10.37 -17.12
N ARG A 20 -4.73 -11.43 -17.77
CA ARG A 20 -5.14 -11.81 -19.13
C ARG A 20 -6.53 -12.44 -19.13
N ARG A 21 -6.88 -13.27 -18.14
CA ARG A 21 -8.25 -13.77 -17.94
C ARG A 21 -9.26 -12.62 -17.82
N MET A 22 -8.94 -11.58 -17.05
CA MET A 22 -9.80 -10.40 -16.93
C MET A 22 -9.93 -9.63 -18.26
N ARG A 23 -8.83 -9.46 -19.02
CA ARG A 23 -8.86 -8.84 -20.36
C ARG A 23 -9.72 -9.63 -21.35
N ILE A 24 -9.56 -10.95 -21.38
CA ILE A 24 -10.34 -11.87 -22.23
C ILE A 24 -11.82 -11.77 -21.87
N ALA A 25 -12.18 -11.88 -20.59
CA ALA A 25 -13.57 -11.80 -20.12
C ALA A 25 -14.23 -10.47 -20.52
N LYS A 26 -13.55 -9.34 -20.30
CA LYS A 26 -14.07 -8.01 -20.70
C LYS A 26 -14.16 -7.82 -22.21
N ALA A 27 -13.22 -8.37 -22.98
CA ALA A 27 -13.32 -8.31 -24.44
C ALA A 27 -14.57 -9.06 -24.94
N ILE A 28 -14.86 -10.24 -24.37
CA ILE A 28 -16.04 -11.04 -24.69
C ILE A 28 -17.33 -10.36 -24.24
N GLU A 29 -17.37 -9.81 -23.02
CA GLU A 29 -18.47 -8.99 -22.48
C GLU A 29 -18.84 -7.82 -23.42
N HIS A 30 -17.82 -7.18 -24.00
CA HIS A 30 -17.99 -6.10 -24.99
C HIS A 30 -18.13 -6.58 -26.44
N GLY A 31 -18.23 -7.89 -26.71
CA GLY A 31 -18.61 -8.49 -28.00
C GLY A 31 -17.48 -9.03 -28.88
N ALA A 32 -16.25 -9.16 -28.38
CA ALA A 32 -15.15 -9.77 -29.12
C ALA A 32 -15.20 -11.30 -29.03
N VAL A 33 -14.89 -11.99 -30.13
CA VAL A 33 -14.70 -13.45 -30.13
C VAL A 33 -13.27 -13.78 -29.75
N TRP A 34 -13.04 -14.58 -28.70
CA TRP A 34 -11.71 -15.07 -28.34
C TRP A 34 -11.36 -16.32 -29.16
N GLU A 35 -10.40 -16.19 -30.08
CA GLU A 35 -9.89 -17.30 -30.87
C GLU A 35 -8.85 -18.10 -30.09
N LYS A 36 -9.18 -19.36 -29.76
CA LYS A 36 -8.28 -20.28 -29.02
C LYS A 36 -7.24 -20.98 -29.91
N GLN A 37 -7.40 -20.90 -31.23
CA GLN A 37 -6.47 -21.44 -32.23
C GLN A 37 -6.12 -20.33 -33.24
N TRP A 38 -4.99 -20.46 -33.92
CA TRP A 38 -4.62 -19.51 -34.96
C TRP A 38 -5.42 -19.79 -36.23
N SER A 39 -6.02 -18.76 -36.82
CA SER A 39 -6.81 -18.86 -38.05
C SER A 39 -6.76 -17.53 -38.82
N GLU A 40 -7.01 -17.57 -40.13
CA GLU A 40 -7.04 -16.36 -40.97
C GLU A 40 -8.19 -15.40 -40.62
N ALA A 41 -9.18 -15.87 -39.85
CA ALA A 41 -10.29 -15.09 -39.33
C ALA A 41 -9.91 -14.19 -38.14
N VAL A 42 -8.72 -14.37 -37.53
CA VAL A 42 -8.22 -13.47 -36.47
C VAL A 42 -8.10 -12.05 -37.02
N THR A 43 -8.79 -11.07 -36.42
CA THR A 43 -8.69 -9.66 -36.86
C THR A 43 -7.62 -8.90 -36.08
N HIS A 44 -7.44 -9.22 -34.78
CA HIS A 44 -6.45 -8.59 -33.93
C HIS A 44 -5.65 -9.62 -33.12
N VAL A 45 -4.35 -9.41 -33.00
CA VAL A 45 -3.48 -10.10 -32.04
C VAL A 45 -3.21 -9.17 -30.86
N ILE A 46 -3.59 -9.59 -29.66
CA ILE A 46 -3.41 -8.83 -28.42
C ILE A 46 -2.23 -9.42 -27.64
N LEU A 47 -1.07 -8.78 -27.66
CA LEU A 47 0.14 -9.27 -26.98
C LEU A 47 0.25 -8.72 -25.56
N ASP A 48 0.64 -9.58 -24.61
CA ASP A 48 1.06 -9.14 -23.28
C ASP A 48 2.33 -8.26 -23.35
N LYS A 49 2.40 -7.24 -22.48
CA LYS A 49 3.41 -6.15 -22.48
C LYS A 49 4.88 -6.61 -22.43
N MET A 50 5.13 -7.84 -21.98
CA MET A 50 6.45 -8.43 -21.78
C MET A 50 6.97 -9.27 -22.97
N ILE A 51 6.23 -9.32 -24.09
CA ILE A 51 6.54 -10.19 -25.24
C ILE A 51 6.89 -9.36 -26.48
N ASP A 52 8.04 -9.67 -27.09
CA ASP A 52 8.45 -9.06 -28.35
C ASP A 52 7.79 -9.75 -29.56
N PHE A 53 7.55 -8.99 -30.63
CA PHE A 53 6.90 -9.43 -31.87
C PHE A 53 7.57 -10.67 -32.53
N SER A 54 8.88 -10.80 -32.38
CA SER A 54 9.65 -11.97 -32.87
C SER A 54 9.26 -13.28 -32.18
N GLN A 55 8.83 -13.22 -30.92
CA GLN A 55 8.39 -14.40 -30.15
C GLN A 55 7.01 -14.88 -30.64
N LEU A 56 6.12 -13.95 -30.99
CA LEU A 56 4.83 -14.25 -31.63
C LEU A 56 5.04 -14.95 -32.99
N LEU A 57 5.85 -14.37 -33.87
CA LEU A 57 6.14 -14.95 -35.20
C LEU A 57 6.73 -16.37 -35.08
N LYS A 58 7.69 -16.57 -34.16
CA LYS A 58 8.29 -17.88 -33.88
C LYS A 58 7.27 -18.90 -33.36
N TYR A 59 6.31 -18.48 -32.53
CA TYR A 59 5.23 -19.34 -32.03
C TYR A 59 4.23 -19.73 -33.13
N LEU A 60 3.78 -18.75 -33.92
CA LEU A 60 2.85 -18.95 -35.05
C LEU A 60 3.51 -19.65 -36.25
N ARG A 61 4.85 -19.75 -36.27
CA ARG A 61 5.68 -20.27 -37.38
C ARG A 61 5.49 -19.47 -38.67
N LEU A 62 5.26 -18.16 -38.54
CA LEU A 62 5.10 -17.22 -39.66
C LEU A 62 6.36 -16.37 -39.85
N ALA A 63 6.66 -16.02 -41.10
CA ALA A 63 7.73 -15.07 -41.42
C ALA A 63 7.30 -13.63 -41.09
N GLU A 64 6.08 -13.25 -41.47
CA GLU A 64 5.42 -11.98 -41.17
C GLU A 64 3.92 -12.23 -40.88
N LEU A 65 3.21 -11.28 -40.28
CA LEU A 65 1.75 -11.37 -40.11
C LEU A 65 1.02 -10.97 -41.42
N PRO A 66 -0.10 -11.61 -41.77
CA PRO A 66 -0.96 -11.18 -42.88
C PRO A 66 -1.41 -9.72 -42.72
N ALA A 67 -1.45 -8.98 -43.83
CA ALA A 67 -1.64 -7.52 -43.82
C ALA A 67 -3.00 -7.04 -43.27
N HIS A 68 -4.00 -7.92 -43.18
CA HIS A 68 -5.30 -7.62 -42.56
C HIS A 68 -5.32 -7.78 -41.04
N ILE A 69 -4.29 -8.39 -40.43
CA ILE A 69 -4.25 -8.73 -39.01
C ILE A 69 -3.51 -7.65 -38.21
N VAL A 70 -4.22 -7.07 -37.24
CA VAL A 70 -3.74 -5.95 -36.42
C VAL A 70 -3.07 -6.47 -35.14
N ALA A 71 -1.74 -6.41 -35.06
CA ALA A 71 -1.01 -6.66 -33.82
C ALA A 71 -0.95 -5.41 -32.93
N VAL A 72 -1.37 -5.53 -31.67
CA VAL A 72 -1.41 -4.45 -30.67
C VAL A 72 -1.11 -4.98 -29.26
N LEU A 73 -0.71 -4.08 -28.36
CA LEU A 73 -0.47 -4.37 -26.95
C LEU A 73 -1.77 -4.56 -26.13
N GLU A 74 -1.62 -5.23 -24.99
CA GLU A 74 -2.67 -5.59 -24.03
C GLU A 74 -3.56 -4.46 -23.49
N ASN A 75 -3.16 -3.20 -23.65
CA ASN A 75 -3.92 -2.01 -23.27
C ASN A 75 -4.99 -1.60 -24.30
N TYR A 76 -4.88 -2.02 -25.57
CA TYR A 76 -5.79 -1.59 -26.64
C TYR A 76 -7.27 -1.89 -26.36
N PRO A 77 -7.68 -3.12 -25.93
CA PRO A 77 -9.09 -3.38 -25.60
C PRO A 77 -9.59 -2.53 -24.42
N ALA A 78 -8.74 -2.26 -23.42
CA ALA A 78 -9.11 -1.46 -22.25
C ALA A 78 -9.36 0.01 -22.63
N GLU A 79 -8.55 0.55 -23.54
CA GLU A 79 -8.75 1.90 -24.07
C GLU A 79 -10.01 2.02 -24.94
N CYS A 80 -10.26 1.07 -25.84
CA CYS A 80 -11.50 1.05 -26.62
C CYS A 80 -12.75 1.07 -25.72
N ILE A 81 -12.74 0.28 -24.63
CA ILE A 81 -13.82 0.26 -23.63
C ILE A 81 -13.95 1.62 -22.93
N ALA A 82 -12.82 2.23 -22.51
CA ALA A 82 -12.81 3.52 -21.80
C ALA A 82 -13.37 4.67 -22.66
N TYR A 83 -13.03 4.72 -23.94
CA TYR A 83 -13.55 5.72 -24.89
C TYR A 83 -14.89 5.32 -25.53
N ARG A 84 -15.43 4.13 -25.23
CA ARG A 84 -16.63 3.53 -25.84
C ARG A 84 -16.60 3.48 -27.38
N ALA A 85 -15.41 3.45 -27.97
CA ALA A 85 -15.17 3.51 -29.42
C ALA A 85 -13.92 2.72 -29.81
N ILE A 86 -13.87 2.22 -31.05
CA ILE A 86 -12.66 1.57 -31.58
C ILE A 86 -11.62 2.64 -31.90
N VAL A 87 -10.59 2.76 -31.06
CA VAL A 87 -9.49 3.72 -31.27
C VAL A 87 -8.54 3.22 -32.36
N GLN A 88 -7.76 4.13 -32.97
CA GLN A 88 -6.85 3.75 -34.06
C GLN A 88 -5.71 2.85 -33.53
N PRO A 89 -5.54 1.62 -34.05
CA PRO A 89 -4.54 0.67 -33.52
C PRO A 89 -3.09 1.07 -33.84
N LYS A 90 -2.86 1.92 -34.85
CA LYS A 90 -1.51 2.38 -35.26
C LYS A 90 -0.91 3.45 -34.33
N GLN A 91 -1.54 3.80 -33.21
CA GLN A 91 -1.00 4.78 -32.26
C GLN A 91 0.21 4.21 -31.50
N PRO A 92 1.26 5.00 -31.22
CA PRO A 92 2.50 4.49 -30.62
C PRO A 92 2.33 3.72 -29.30
N LYS A 93 1.33 4.08 -28.49
CA LYS A 93 0.99 3.43 -27.21
C LYS A 93 0.39 2.03 -27.34
N PHE A 94 0.04 1.58 -28.53
CA PHE A 94 -0.42 0.21 -28.83
C PHE A 94 0.60 -0.59 -29.65
N ALA A 95 1.67 0.05 -30.13
CA ALA A 95 2.65 -0.55 -31.03
C ALA A 95 3.48 -1.64 -30.34
N VAL A 96 3.67 -2.78 -31.02
CA VAL A 96 4.31 -3.96 -30.45
C VAL A 96 5.83 -3.87 -30.60
N ARG A 97 6.58 -4.16 -29.52
CA ARG A 97 8.04 -4.08 -29.53
C ARG A 97 8.65 -5.06 -30.54
N GLY A 98 9.50 -4.54 -31.43
CA GLY A 98 10.14 -5.32 -32.49
C GLY A 98 9.31 -5.51 -33.77
N GLN A 99 8.08 -4.99 -33.84
CA GLN A 99 7.32 -4.95 -35.08
C GLN A 99 7.93 -3.90 -36.03
N LYS A 100 8.30 -4.30 -37.24
CA LYS A 100 8.74 -3.36 -38.30
C LYS A 100 7.55 -2.51 -38.75
N ALA A 101 7.78 -1.22 -38.99
CA ALA A 101 6.74 -0.35 -39.56
C ALA A 101 6.54 -0.66 -41.05
N THR A 102 5.43 -1.31 -41.39
CA THR A 102 5.10 -1.65 -42.78
C THR A 102 4.75 -0.40 -43.59
N THR A 103 5.72 0.14 -44.33
CA THR A 103 5.48 1.13 -45.39
C THR A 103 4.77 0.48 -46.57
N ALA A 104 3.43 0.47 -46.53
CA ALA A 104 2.62 0.08 -47.67
C ALA A 104 2.77 1.14 -48.78
N VAL A 105 3.26 0.72 -49.95
CA VAL A 105 3.38 1.58 -51.14
C VAL A 105 2.00 1.87 -51.70
N SER A 106 1.72 3.15 -51.96
CA SER A 106 0.47 3.61 -52.60
C SER A 106 0.69 3.86 -54.09
N THR A 107 -0.01 3.10 -54.93
CA THR A 107 -0.10 3.30 -56.39
C THR A 107 -1.54 3.03 -56.87
N PRO A 108 -2.02 3.68 -57.94
CA PRO A 108 -3.09 4.66 -57.71
C PRO A 108 -4.36 4.46 -58.54
N ALA A 109 -5.45 5.08 -58.07
CA ALA A 109 -6.69 5.27 -58.83
C ALA A 109 -7.11 6.76 -58.81
N GLN A 110 -6.78 7.43 -59.92
CA GLN A 110 -7.36 8.65 -60.52
C GLN A 110 -8.12 9.67 -59.64
N VAL A 111 -7.67 10.92 -59.72
CA VAL A 111 -8.40 12.14 -59.35
C VAL A 111 -8.57 13.00 -60.62
N PRO A 112 -9.72 13.65 -60.83
CA PRO A 112 -9.81 14.86 -61.67
C PRO A 112 -9.75 16.13 -60.81
N ASP A 113 -8.83 17.03 -61.15
CA ASP A 113 -8.75 18.49 -60.93
C ASP A 113 -9.21 19.07 -59.56
N LEU A 114 -8.37 19.71 -58.73
CA LEU A 114 -7.26 20.67 -58.92
C LEU A 114 -7.63 22.04 -59.53
N ILE A 115 -7.87 23.02 -58.66
CA ILE A 115 -7.13 24.29 -58.71
C ILE A 115 -6.62 24.61 -57.29
N ALA A 116 -5.33 24.87 -57.14
CA ALA A 116 -4.73 25.39 -55.91
C ALA A 116 -3.47 26.20 -56.23
N LEU A 117 -3.42 27.46 -55.78
CA LEU A 117 -2.27 28.39 -55.73
C LEU A 117 -2.72 29.59 -54.85
N ASP A 118 -1.94 30.24 -53.98
CA ASP A 118 -0.54 30.03 -53.56
C ASP A 118 -0.20 30.84 -52.27
N LYS A 119 1.03 30.68 -51.74
CA LYS A 119 1.82 31.64 -50.91
C LYS A 119 1.49 31.88 -49.41
N SER A 120 1.97 30.95 -48.59
CA SER A 120 2.94 31.12 -47.49
C SER A 120 3.24 32.49 -46.80
N LEU A 121 3.06 32.52 -45.46
CA LEU A 121 4.01 32.96 -44.38
C LEU A 121 4.53 34.44 -44.31
N PRO A 122 5.10 34.95 -43.17
CA PRO A 122 5.41 34.34 -41.87
C PRO A 122 4.86 35.11 -40.60
N LEU A 123 5.58 35.07 -39.46
CA LEU A 123 5.11 35.21 -38.06
C LEU A 123 5.31 36.57 -37.33
N LYS A 124 4.47 36.78 -36.28
CA LYS A 124 4.73 37.50 -34.97
C LYS A 124 4.88 39.04 -34.95
N PRO A 125 4.82 39.74 -33.77
CA PRO A 125 4.25 39.38 -32.46
C PRO A 125 3.43 40.48 -31.71
N ALA A 126 2.68 40.07 -30.67
CA ALA A 126 2.40 40.74 -29.38
C ALA A 126 1.88 42.21 -29.29
N GLY A 127 0.74 42.40 -28.60
CA GLY A 127 0.22 43.68 -28.08
C GLY A 127 -0.54 43.49 -26.75
N LYS A 128 -0.80 44.57 -25.98
CA LYS A 128 -1.38 44.52 -24.61
C LYS A 128 -2.73 45.24 -24.48
N ALA A 129 -3.51 44.78 -23.49
CA ALA A 129 -4.36 45.54 -22.55
C ALA A 129 -5.85 45.85 -22.84
N THR A 130 -6.59 45.82 -21.73
CA THR A 130 -7.81 46.58 -21.35
C THR A 130 -9.11 46.48 -22.17
N ARG A 131 -10.09 45.76 -21.59
CA ARG A 131 -11.27 46.30 -20.88
C ARG A 131 -11.99 47.51 -21.51
N GLU A 132 -13.25 47.33 -21.92
CA GLU A 132 -14.40 47.99 -21.27
C GLU A 132 -15.78 47.38 -21.62
N GLN A 133 -16.80 47.77 -20.83
CA GLN A 133 -18.18 47.30 -20.94
C GLN A 133 -19.06 48.43 -21.51
N VAL A 134 -19.97 48.12 -22.45
CA VAL A 134 -21.21 48.91 -22.63
C VAL A 134 -22.37 47.99 -23.01
N THR A 135 -23.48 48.18 -22.29
CA THR A 135 -24.87 47.78 -22.60
C THR A 135 -25.76 48.97 -22.23
N PRO A 136 -27.08 49.03 -22.55
CA PRO A 136 -27.90 48.18 -23.43
C PRO A 136 -28.66 49.03 -24.50
N SER A 137 -29.70 48.48 -25.16
CA SER A 137 -31.10 48.97 -25.02
C SER A 137 -32.08 48.44 -26.10
N GLN A 138 -33.32 48.14 -25.67
CA GLN A 138 -34.60 48.24 -26.43
C GLN A 138 -34.80 47.26 -27.63
N GLN A 139 -36.03 46.91 -28.05
CA GLN A 139 -37.39 47.31 -27.64
C GLN A 139 -38.46 46.22 -27.95
N SER A 140 -39.60 46.25 -27.22
CA SER A 140 -41.01 45.92 -27.59
C SER A 140 -41.41 44.64 -28.36
N ASP A 141 -42.57 44.00 -28.17
CA ASP A 141 -43.64 43.92 -27.12
C ASP A 141 -44.47 42.62 -27.44
N GLU A 142 -45.77 42.30 -27.24
CA GLU A 142 -47.05 42.97 -26.88
C GLU A 142 -47.99 42.07 -26.01
N ALA A 143 -49.11 41.53 -26.54
CA ALA A 143 -50.22 40.83 -25.84
C ALA A 143 -50.76 39.63 -26.66
N GLY A 144 -51.73 38.79 -26.24
CA GLY A 144 -52.55 38.65 -25.01
C GLY A 144 -52.85 37.14 -24.76
N GLU A 145 -53.86 36.67 -24.00
CA GLU A 145 -55.07 37.27 -23.41
C GLU A 145 -55.47 36.53 -22.09
N LEU A 146 -56.67 36.78 -21.53
CA LEU A 146 -57.12 36.39 -20.16
C LEU A 146 -58.28 35.34 -20.21
N VAL A 147 -58.55 34.43 -19.23
CA VAL A 147 -59.50 34.60 -18.09
C VAL A 147 -59.72 33.27 -17.30
N THR A 148 -59.75 33.36 -15.96
CA THR A 148 -60.29 32.52 -14.82
C THR A 148 -60.84 31.07 -14.99
N LEU A 149 -60.38 30.07 -14.20
CA LEU A 149 -60.85 29.55 -12.86
C LEU A 149 -62.09 28.62 -12.80
N ILE A 150 -61.95 27.47 -12.11
CA ILE A 150 -62.84 26.83 -11.09
C ILE A 150 -62.12 25.56 -10.52
N ALA A 151 -62.57 24.96 -9.41
CA ALA A 151 -61.74 24.10 -8.53
C ALA A 151 -62.29 22.70 -8.15
N ASP A 152 -61.35 21.89 -7.63
CA ASP A 152 -61.46 20.80 -6.64
C ASP A 152 -61.99 19.37 -6.94
N VAL A 153 -61.46 18.45 -6.12
CA VAL A 153 -61.80 17.03 -5.81
C VAL A 153 -61.13 15.93 -6.70
N PRO A 154 -60.41 14.94 -6.11
CA PRO A 154 -59.63 13.91 -6.83
C PRO A 154 -60.23 12.49 -6.82
N VAL A 155 -59.70 11.61 -7.69
CA VAL A 155 -59.77 10.13 -7.61
C VAL A 155 -58.43 9.56 -8.11
N ASP A 156 -58.05 8.36 -7.64
CA ASP A 156 -56.81 7.64 -7.94
C ASP A 156 -56.67 7.14 -9.38
N ASP A 157 -55.43 6.91 -9.85
CA ASP A 157 -55.07 5.71 -10.63
C ASP A 157 -53.56 5.37 -10.52
N GLU A 158 -53.14 4.18 -10.95
CA GLU A 158 -51.80 3.61 -10.71
C GLU A 158 -50.71 3.92 -11.77
N HIS A 159 -49.43 3.72 -11.36
CA HIS A 159 -48.18 3.77 -12.16
C HIS A 159 -47.75 5.20 -12.57
N ASP A 160 -46.47 5.59 -12.49
CA ASP A 160 -45.33 4.93 -13.14
C ASP A 160 -43.98 5.06 -12.40
N LEU A 161 -42.95 4.32 -12.87
CA LEU A 161 -41.60 4.31 -12.29
C LEU A 161 -40.64 5.29 -13.00
N GLU A 162 -40.64 6.57 -12.61
CA GLU A 162 -39.68 7.54 -13.17
C GLU A 162 -38.25 7.43 -12.60
N CYS A 163 -37.28 7.35 -13.51
CA CYS A 163 -35.85 7.37 -13.20
C CYS A 163 -35.37 8.79 -12.87
N VAL A 164 -35.00 9.04 -11.61
CA VAL A 164 -34.38 10.32 -11.19
C VAL A 164 -33.05 10.54 -11.93
N ALA A 165 -32.92 11.68 -12.62
CA ALA A 165 -31.79 11.97 -13.49
C ALA A 165 -30.47 12.30 -12.74
N ASP A 166 -29.37 11.78 -13.28
CA ASP A 166 -28.00 11.94 -12.76
C ASP A 166 -27.53 13.41 -12.75
N SER A 167 -27.70 14.08 -11.61
CA SER A 167 -27.29 15.48 -11.39
C SER A 167 -25.81 15.60 -11.02
N PHE A 168 -24.94 15.10 -11.91
CA PHE A 168 -23.48 15.11 -11.73
C PHE A 168 -22.87 16.52 -11.82
N SER A 169 -22.79 17.18 -10.67
CA SER A 169 -21.94 18.38 -10.50
C SER A 169 -20.45 17.98 -10.61
N ALA A 170 -19.72 18.56 -11.55
CA ALA A 170 -18.30 18.27 -11.74
C ALA A 170 -17.45 18.77 -10.54
N PRO A 171 -16.55 17.95 -9.97
CA PRO A 171 -15.76 18.35 -8.81
C PRO A 171 -14.73 19.44 -9.16
N SER A 172 -14.52 20.39 -8.25
CA SER A 172 -13.69 21.58 -8.48
C SER A 172 -12.21 21.23 -8.77
N VAL A 173 -11.52 22.13 -9.47
CA VAL A 173 -10.11 21.95 -9.88
C VAL A 173 -9.19 21.71 -8.67
N GLU A 174 -9.45 22.38 -7.54
CA GLU A 174 -8.70 22.22 -6.30
C GLU A 174 -8.87 20.82 -5.69
N SER A 175 -10.09 20.27 -5.70
CA SER A 175 -10.34 18.90 -5.22
C SER A 175 -9.64 17.84 -6.07
N ASN A 176 -9.47 18.08 -7.37
CA ASN A 176 -8.68 17.23 -8.26
C ASN A 176 -7.17 17.35 -7.99
N MET A 177 -6.67 18.54 -7.62
CA MET A 177 -5.28 18.70 -7.17
C MET A 177 -5.01 17.93 -5.88
N ASP A 178 -5.86 18.07 -4.86
CA ASP A 178 -5.70 17.34 -3.58
C ASP A 178 -5.86 15.82 -3.77
N LEU A 179 -6.76 15.37 -4.66
CA LEU A 179 -6.86 13.97 -5.03
C LEU A 179 -5.61 13.48 -5.78
N ALA A 180 -5.05 14.26 -6.69
CA ALA A 180 -3.81 13.92 -7.40
C ALA A 180 -2.56 13.95 -6.49
N GLU A 181 -2.53 14.85 -5.51
CA GLU A 181 -1.51 14.89 -4.44
C GLU A 181 -1.64 13.66 -3.55
N ALA A 182 -2.86 13.32 -3.10
CA ALA A 182 -3.14 12.13 -2.31
C ALA A 182 -2.88 10.82 -3.08
N ILE A 183 -3.07 10.79 -4.40
CA ILE A 183 -2.68 9.65 -5.26
C ILE A 183 -1.16 9.57 -5.40
N ARG A 184 -0.45 10.70 -5.56
CA ARG A 184 1.03 10.72 -5.54
C ARG A 184 1.59 10.28 -4.20
N GLU A 185 1.01 10.71 -3.08
CA GLU A 185 1.41 10.23 -1.74
C GLU A 185 1.01 8.78 -1.50
N ALA A 186 -0.15 8.32 -1.99
CA ALA A 186 -0.56 6.92 -1.87
C ALA A 186 0.33 5.97 -2.68
N LYS A 187 0.77 6.38 -3.89
CA LYS A 187 1.80 5.68 -4.68
C LYS A 187 3.16 5.76 -3.99
N ALA A 188 3.60 6.94 -3.57
CA ALA A 188 4.86 7.09 -2.83
C ALA A 188 4.91 6.24 -1.55
N MET A 189 3.77 5.98 -0.90
CA MET A 189 3.64 5.12 0.30
C MET A 189 3.33 3.64 0.02
N SER A 190 2.86 3.24 -1.17
CA SER A 190 2.84 1.83 -1.60
C SER A 190 4.19 1.38 -2.11
N ASP A 191 4.88 2.29 -2.80
CA ASP A 191 6.12 2.00 -3.52
C ASP A 191 7.34 2.26 -2.63
N LEU A 192 7.17 2.99 -1.52
CA LEU A 192 8.11 2.99 -0.42
C LEU A 192 8.28 1.56 0.09
N PRO A 193 9.48 0.99 0.02
CA PRO A 193 9.72 -0.26 0.67
C PRO A 193 9.55 -0.06 2.20
N LEU A 194 8.64 -0.83 2.79
CA LEU A 194 9.15 -1.85 3.71
C LEU A 194 10.14 -2.63 2.84
N ASP A 195 11.45 -2.50 3.10
CA ASP A 195 12.47 -3.16 2.28
C ASP A 195 12.09 -4.65 2.25
N ARG A 196 11.83 -5.21 1.06
CA ARG A 196 11.24 -6.56 0.86
C ARG A 196 12.13 -7.70 1.37
N ASP A 197 13.28 -7.30 1.91
CA ASP A 197 14.32 -8.06 2.57
C ASP A 197 14.01 -8.27 4.07
N GLN A 198 12.94 -7.67 4.65
CA GLN A 198 12.70 -7.63 6.11
C GLN A 198 11.31 -8.07 6.63
N ASP A 199 10.26 -8.18 5.80
CA ASP A 199 8.93 -8.66 6.23
C ASP A 199 8.41 -9.73 5.24
N ALA A 200 8.68 -11.01 5.54
CA ALA A 200 8.37 -12.13 4.65
C ALA A 200 6.98 -12.74 4.87
N ASP A 201 5.92 -11.93 4.82
CA ASP A 201 4.51 -12.41 4.95
C ASP A 201 3.50 -11.68 4.03
N PHE A 202 3.97 -11.08 2.92
CA PHE A 202 3.12 -10.59 1.82
C PHE A 202 3.79 -10.75 0.43
N PRO A 203 3.11 -11.29 -0.60
CA PRO A 203 3.67 -11.38 -1.95
C PRO A 203 3.57 -10.04 -2.71
N PRO A 204 4.42 -9.84 -3.74
CA PRO A 204 4.38 -8.64 -4.57
C PRO A 204 3.30 -8.71 -5.65
N SER A 205 2.38 -7.75 -5.66
CA SER A 205 1.46 -7.51 -6.79
C SER A 205 1.42 -6.04 -7.14
N GLY A 206 1.42 -5.73 -8.45
CA GLY A 206 1.43 -4.37 -8.98
C GLY A 206 2.80 -3.90 -9.47
N SER A 207 2.88 -3.66 -10.79
CA SER A 207 3.96 -2.95 -11.46
C SER A 207 3.34 -1.82 -12.29
N ASP A 208 3.76 -0.57 -12.10
CA ASP A 208 4.13 0.26 -13.26
C ASP A 208 4.82 1.59 -12.94
N ILE A 209 5.72 1.92 -13.87
CA ILE A 209 6.41 3.16 -14.23
C ILE A 209 5.78 4.48 -13.74
N LEU A 210 6.64 5.42 -13.34
CA LEU A 210 6.41 6.87 -13.50
C LEU A 210 7.68 7.53 -14.08
N ASP A 211 7.49 8.50 -14.97
CA ASP A 211 8.56 9.12 -15.76
C ASP A 211 9.47 10.08 -14.98
N SER A 212 10.74 10.12 -15.41
CA SER A 212 11.71 11.14 -15.03
C SER A 212 11.62 12.36 -15.94
N ASN A 213 11.19 13.51 -15.42
CA ASN A 213 11.40 14.78 -16.13
C ASN A 213 11.69 15.94 -15.15
N ALA A 214 12.97 16.20 -14.91
CA ALA A 214 13.47 17.13 -13.92
C ALA A 214 13.67 18.55 -14.50
N GLY A 215 12.56 19.27 -14.73
CA GLY A 215 12.61 20.68 -15.11
C GLY A 215 13.18 21.57 -14.00
N SER A 216 14.26 22.30 -14.27
CA SER A 216 14.90 23.19 -13.31
C SER A 216 14.10 24.50 -13.15
N LEU A 217 13.32 24.60 -12.08
CA LEU A 217 12.72 25.85 -11.60
C LEU A 217 12.80 25.94 -10.07
N ASP A 218 13.30 27.08 -9.59
CA ASP A 218 13.36 27.66 -8.24
C ASP A 218 13.48 26.71 -7.02
N LEU A 219 14.48 27.00 -6.17
CA LEU A 219 14.70 26.32 -4.89
C LEU A 219 14.01 27.00 -3.70
N LYS A 220 13.84 28.34 -3.69
CA LYS A 220 13.43 29.07 -2.48
C LYS A 220 11.97 28.84 -2.09
N THR A 221 11.10 28.68 -3.08
CA THR A 221 9.67 28.37 -2.89
C THR A 221 9.40 26.90 -2.54
N LYS A 222 10.38 26.00 -2.75
CA LYS A 222 10.28 24.58 -2.36
C LYS A 222 10.55 24.36 -0.88
N THR A 223 11.50 25.11 -0.28
CA THR A 223 11.90 24.90 1.13
C THR A 223 10.77 25.19 2.11
N SER A 224 10.04 26.30 1.98
CA SER A 224 8.93 26.62 2.89
C SER A 224 7.73 25.68 2.74
N LYS A 225 7.39 25.29 1.50
CA LYS A 225 6.37 24.27 1.23
C LYS A 225 6.75 22.91 1.80
N PHE A 226 8.03 22.53 1.71
CA PHE A 226 8.53 21.29 2.32
C PHE A 226 8.42 21.34 3.84
N GLN A 227 8.82 22.44 4.48
CA GLN A 227 8.76 22.61 5.93
C GLN A 227 7.32 22.42 6.46
N HIS A 228 6.34 23.10 5.83
CA HIS A 228 4.91 22.98 6.18
C HIS A 228 4.31 21.59 5.88
N ILE A 229 4.97 20.75 5.06
CA ILE A 229 4.62 19.35 4.85
C ILE A 229 5.32 18.44 5.88
N GLN A 230 6.51 18.79 6.35
CA GLN A 230 7.24 18.02 7.35
C GLN A 230 6.47 17.91 8.67
N ASP A 231 5.86 18.98 9.18
CA ASP A 231 5.15 18.96 10.48
C ASP A 231 3.93 18.02 10.52
N LYS A 232 3.40 17.62 9.35
CA LYS A 232 2.31 16.63 9.22
C LYS A 232 2.75 15.20 9.52
N PHE A 233 4.05 14.94 9.65
CA PHE A 233 4.60 13.61 9.90
C PHE A 233 4.38 13.15 11.34
N GLN A 234 4.08 11.87 11.53
CA GLN A 234 3.89 11.29 12.87
C GLN A 234 5.17 11.40 13.72
N CYS A 235 6.35 11.18 13.14
CA CYS A 235 7.62 11.30 13.87
C CYS A 235 7.93 12.72 14.38
N MET A 236 7.31 13.77 13.81
CA MET A 236 7.45 15.16 14.29
C MET A 236 6.63 15.43 15.56
N GLN A 237 5.60 14.64 15.83
CA GLN A 237 4.68 14.83 16.97
C GLN A 237 5.14 13.99 18.19
N LYS A 238 4.61 14.28 19.39
CA LYS A 238 4.84 13.49 20.61
C LYS A 238 3.65 12.55 20.80
N HIS A 239 3.89 11.26 21.01
CA HIS A 239 2.84 10.25 21.19
C HIS A 239 3.15 9.35 22.39
N THR A 240 2.39 9.49 23.47
CA THR A 240 2.53 8.67 24.70
C THR A 240 1.61 7.44 24.73
N GLY A 241 0.80 7.23 23.69
CA GLY A 241 -0.22 6.19 23.66
C GLY A 241 -1.49 6.51 24.43
N ASP A 242 -1.46 7.52 25.31
CA ASP A 242 -2.65 8.06 25.97
C ASP A 242 -3.66 8.56 24.92
N GLN A 243 -4.92 8.10 25.01
CA GLN A 243 -6.01 8.84 24.36
C GLN A 243 -6.16 10.20 25.06
N PRO A 244 -6.48 11.28 24.34
CA PRO A 244 -6.85 12.54 24.98
C PRO A 244 -8.07 12.27 25.87
N LYS A 245 -7.92 12.47 27.19
CA LYS A 245 -8.94 12.09 28.19
C LYS A 245 -10.30 12.73 27.90
N ASP A 246 -10.28 13.92 27.31
CA ASP A 246 -11.44 14.74 26.99
C ASP A 246 -11.80 14.73 25.49
N CYS A 247 -11.50 13.64 24.75
CA CYS A 247 -11.90 13.52 23.34
C CYS A 247 -13.41 13.22 23.21
N PRO A 248 -14.25 14.14 22.66
CA PRO A 248 -15.70 13.96 22.64
C PRO A 248 -16.17 12.86 21.67
N ASN A 249 -15.31 12.48 20.72
CA ASN A 249 -15.55 11.47 19.69
C ASN A 249 -14.99 10.09 20.09
N SER A 250 -14.47 9.92 21.30
CA SER A 250 -13.75 8.72 21.78
C SER A 250 -14.52 7.42 21.56
N SER A 251 -15.82 7.37 21.86
CA SER A 251 -16.64 6.17 21.65
C SER A 251 -16.72 5.79 20.16
N THR A 252 -16.93 6.78 19.28
CA THR A 252 -16.95 6.59 17.83
C THR A 252 -15.60 6.15 17.27
N ILE A 253 -14.52 6.76 17.78
CA ILE A 253 -13.13 6.40 17.45
C ILE A 253 -12.84 4.94 17.81
N ASN A 254 -13.27 4.45 18.97
CA ASN A 254 -13.01 3.07 19.41
C ASN A 254 -13.66 2.01 18.52
N ILE A 255 -14.85 2.28 17.96
CA ILE A 255 -15.56 1.35 17.07
C ILE A 255 -15.05 1.46 15.63
N LEU A 256 -14.70 2.67 15.17
CA LEU A 256 -13.99 2.84 13.90
C LEU A 256 -12.60 2.19 13.94
N GLN A 257 -11.91 2.18 15.08
CA GLN A 257 -10.62 1.53 15.27
C GLN A 257 -10.76 0.01 15.09
N GLN A 258 -11.70 -0.64 15.78
CA GLN A 258 -11.97 -2.08 15.60
C GLN A 258 -12.28 -2.45 14.14
N MET A 259 -13.07 -1.63 13.44
CA MET A 259 -13.37 -1.84 12.01
C MET A 259 -12.15 -1.55 11.12
N ALA A 260 -11.25 -0.66 11.51
CA ALA A 260 -9.96 -0.46 10.84
C ALA A 260 -9.05 -1.67 11.03
N ASP A 261 -8.93 -2.18 12.25
CA ASP A 261 -8.08 -3.33 12.61
C ASP A 261 -8.54 -4.60 11.87
N TYR A 262 -9.86 -4.81 11.74
CA TYR A 262 -10.44 -5.82 10.86
C TYR A 262 -10.04 -5.63 9.38
N TYR A 263 -9.97 -4.39 8.87
CA TYR A 263 -9.48 -4.13 7.51
C TYR A 263 -7.96 -4.25 7.36
N GLU A 264 -7.19 -4.21 8.44
CA GLU A 264 -5.78 -4.58 8.42
C GLU A 264 -5.63 -6.10 8.37
N GLN A 265 -6.37 -6.83 9.20
CA GLN A 265 -6.43 -8.30 9.20
C GLN A 265 -6.89 -8.86 7.84
N THR A 266 -7.96 -8.32 7.25
CA THR A 266 -8.47 -8.73 5.92
C THR A 266 -7.72 -8.13 4.72
N GLY A 267 -6.52 -7.58 4.93
CA GLY A 267 -5.65 -7.03 3.87
C GLY A 267 -6.22 -5.83 3.10
N ASN A 268 -7.30 -5.21 3.57
CA ASN A 268 -8.03 -4.17 2.85
C ASN A 268 -7.41 -2.77 3.01
N ALA A 269 -6.18 -2.61 2.53
CA ALA A 269 -5.35 -1.42 2.68
C ALA A 269 -6.00 -0.11 2.19
N TRP A 270 -7.01 -0.14 1.30
CA TRP A 270 -7.79 1.05 0.95
C TRP A 270 -8.70 1.50 2.10
N ARG A 271 -9.57 0.59 2.60
CA ARG A 271 -10.52 0.91 3.68
C ARG A 271 -9.80 1.22 4.99
N LEU A 272 -8.75 0.46 5.32
CA LEU A 272 -7.85 0.74 6.45
C LEU A 272 -7.33 2.19 6.45
N ARG A 273 -6.83 2.68 5.31
CA ARG A 273 -6.32 4.06 5.17
C ARG A 273 -7.41 5.12 5.34
N ALA A 274 -8.62 4.87 4.83
CA ALA A 274 -9.75 5.77 5.01
C ALA A 274 -10.17 5.87 6.49
N TYR A 275 -10.30 4.74 7.19
CA TYR A 275 -10.67 4.72 8.61
C TYR A 275 -9.59 5.37 9.48
N ARG A 276 -8.30 5.04 9.28
CA ARG A 276 -7.18 5.69 10.01
C ARG A 276 -7.15 7.21 9.82
N LYS A 277 -7.44 7.72 8.61
CA LYS A 277 -7.56 9.17 8.34
C LYS A 277 -8.75 9.80 9.07
N ALA A 278 -9.93 9.19 9.01
CA ALA A 278 -11.13 9.70 9.70
C ALA A 278 -10.96 9.69 11.23
N ILE A 279 -10.41 8.61 11.80
CA ILE A 279 -10.04 8.52 13.23
C ILE A 279 -9.09 9.66 13.62
N THR A 280 -8.05 9.92 12.81
CA THR A 280 -7.11 11.04 13.06
C THR A 280 -7.80 12.40 13.03
N THR A 281 -8.83 12.58 12.21
CA THR A 281 -9.62 13.81 12.13
C THR A 281 -10.55 13.95 13.35
N LEU A 282 -11.28 12.89 13.69
CA LEU A 282 -12.17 12.87 14.86
C LEU A 282 -11.42 13.04 16.19
N ARG A 283 -10.20 12.48 16.33
CA ARG A 283 -9.32 12.70 17.49
C ARG A 283 -8.94 14.17 17.69
N LYS A 284 -8.94 14.97 16.62
CA LYS A 284 -8.59 16.41 16.62
C LYS A 284 -9.81 17.33 16.60
N HIS A 285 -11.03 16.79 16.47
CA HIS A 285 -12.24 17.60 16.40
C HIS A 285 -12.80 17.85 17.82
N PRO A 286 -12.96 19.13 18.24
CA PRO A 286 -13.25 19.49 19.64
C PRO A 286 -14.73 19.37 20.04
N VAL A 287 -15.62 18.99 19.12
CA VAL A 287 -17.06 18.79 19.36
C VAL A 287 -17.40 17.31 19.11
N LYS A 288 -18.43 16.76 19.78
CA LYS A 288 -18.93 15.42 19.46
C LYS A 288 -19.76 15.48 18.18
N VAL A 289 -19.27 14.81 17.14
CA VAL A 289 -20.01 14.55 15.89
C VAL A 289 -21.15 13.56 16.18
N ARG A 290 -22.34 13.88 15.67
CA ARG A 290 -23.58 13.10 15.81
C ARG A 290 -24.21 12.76 14.47
N THR A 291 -24.29 13.70 13.53
CA THR A 291 -24.95 13.46 12.23
C THR A 291 -23.97 13.16 11.11
N LYS A 292 -24.50 12.60 10.02
CA LYS A 292 -23.81 12.39 8.76
C LYS A 292 -23.25 13.70 8.19
N GLU A 293 -24.03 14.77 8.20
CA GLU A 293 -23.67 16.07 7.62
C GLU A 293 -22.49 16.70 8.36
N GLU A 294 -22.54 16.70 9.70
CA GLU A 294 -21.43 17.12 10.56
C GLU A 294 -20.16 16.30 10.24
N ALA A 295 -20.31 14.98 10.10
CA ALA A 295 -19.20 14.09 9.77
C ALA A 295 -18.63 14.33 8.36
N GLN A 296 -19.48 14.62 7.37
CA GLN A 296 -19.14 14.80 5.96
C GLN A 296 -18.44 16.14 5.67
N MET A 297 -18.66 17.15 6.53
CA MET A 297 -17.89 18.40 6.51
C MET A 297 -16.44 18.22 7.01
N LEU A 298 -16.09 17.08 7.63
CA LEU A 298 -14.74 16.85 8.16
C LEU A 298 -13.75 16.32 7.10
N PRO A 299 -12.52 16.85 7.05
CA PRO A 299 -11.55 16.47 6.04
C PRO A 299 -11.18 14.98 6.14
N ASN A 300 -11.12 14.30 4.99
CA ASN A 300 -10.91 12.85 4.85
C ASN A 300 -12.09 11.95 5.28
N VAL A 301 -13.26 12.50 5.64
CA VAL A 301 -14.50 11.73 5.80
C VAL A 301 -15.33 11.86 4.52
N GLY A 302 -15.70 10.74 3.92
CA GLY A 302 -16.62 10.71 2.78
C GLY A 302 -17.96 10.06 3.15
N GLU A 303 -19.01 10.39 2.41
CA GLU A 303 -20.38 9.82 2.43
C GLU A 303 -20.54 8.47 3.18
N ARG A 304 -19.94 7.39 2.65
CA ARG A 304 -20.05 6.02 3.17
C ARG A 304 -19.41 5.78 4.55
N LEU A 305 -18.66 6.74 5.05
CA LEU A 305 -18.02 6.76 6.37
C LEU A 305 -18.70 7.77 7.31
N ALA A 306 -19.24 8.87 6.77
CA ALA A 306 -20.11 9.79 7.48
C ALA A 306 -21.37 9.08 8.03
N ILE A 307 -22.07 8.31 7.18
CA ILE A 307 -23.20 7.44 7.57
C ILE A 307 -22.83 6.48 8.71
N LYS A 308 -21.55 6.08 8.82
CA LYS A 308 -21.06 5.16 9.85
C LYS A 308 -20.66 5.86 11.14
N ILE A 309 -20.15 7.07 11.04
CA ILE A 309 -19.91 7.96 12.19
C ILE A 309 -21.25 8.26 12.87
N GLU A 310 -22.30 8.55 12.09
CA GLU A 310 -23.67 8.72 12.56
C GLU A 310 -24.25 7.43 13.20
N GLU A 311 -24.22 6.31 12.48
CA GLU A 311 -24.65 4.99 12.97
C GLU A 311 -24.05 4.69 14.36
N ILE A 312 -22.75 4.93 14.52
CA ILE A 312 -22.05 4.74 15.80
C ILE A 312 -22.39 5.82 16.83
N ALA A 313 -22.50 7.09 16.44
CA ALA A 313 -22.75 8.19 17.37
C ALA A 313 -24.11 8.08 18.07
N PHE A 314 -25.12 7.54 17.37
CA PHE A 314 -26.45 7.23 17.91
C PHE A 314 -26.52 5.87 18.62
N THR A 315 -26.02 4.78 18.03
CA THR A 315 -26.23 3.42 18.56
C THR A 315 -25.11 2.89 19.46
N ASN A 316 -23.95 3.53 19.46
CA ASN A 316 -22.69 3.02 20.00
C ASN A 316 -22.32 1.61 19.49
N ARG A 317 -22.74 1.27 18.27
CA ARG A 317 -22.56 -0.01 17.57
C ARG A 317 -22.26 0.26 16.08
N LEU A 318 -21.86 -0.77 15.34
CA LEU A 318 -21.66 -0.66 13.90
C LEU A 318 -22.09 -1.98 13.24
N ARG A 319 -23.27 -2.05 12.60
CA ARG A 319 -23.82 -3.31 12.06
C ARG A 319 -22.86 -4.06 11.13
N ARG A 320 -21.98 -3.34 10.42
CA ARG A 320 -20.95 -3.98 9.57
C ARG A 320 -19.84 -4.67 10.38
N LEU A 321 -19.47 -4.14 11.54
CA LEU A 321 -18.50 -4.77 12.45
C LEU A 321 -19.16 -5.94 13.18
N ASP A 322 -20.36 -5.73 13.72
CA ASP A 322 -21.17 -6.78 14.35
C ASP A 322 -21.35 -7.99 13.43
N ASN A 323 -21.75 -7.78 12.16
CA ASN A 323 -21.91 -8.85 11.18
C ASN A 323 -20.59 -9.58 10.86
N ALA A 324 -19.47 -8.86 10.76
CA ALA A 324 -18.16 -9.47 10.50
C ALA A 324 -17.63 -10.27 11.71
N ILE A 325 -17.92 -9.83 12.93
CA ILE A 325 -17.64 -10.59 14.16
C ILE A 325 -18.54 -11.84 14.25
N ALA A 326 -19.78 -11.75 13.75
CA ALA A 326 -20.73 -12.85 13.74
C ALA A 326 -20.51 -13.88 12.63
N GLU A 327 -19.73 -13.57 11.59
CA GLU A 327 -19.47 -14.53 10.50
C GLU A 327 -18.49 -15.63 10.96
N PRO A 328 -18.87 -16.94 10.95
CA PRO A 328 -17.99 -18.01 11.41
C PRO A 328 -16.68 -18.10 10.61
N THR A 329 -16.72 -17.74 9.33
CA THR A 329 -15.56 -17.63 8.43
C THR A 329 -14.47 -16.73 9.01
N ASP A 330 -14.85 -15.55 9.49
CA ASP A 330 -13.92 -14.54 10.03
C ASP A 330 -13.42 -14.92 11.42
N GLN A 331 -14.20 -15.66 12.21
CA GLN A 331 -13.73 -16.21 13.49
C GLN A 331 -12.61 -17.24 13.27
N ILE A 332 -12.80 -18.18 12.34
CA ILE A 332 -11.77 -19.18 11.96
C ILE A 332 -10.54 -18.49 11.38
N LEU A 333 -10.74 -17.52 10.46
CA LEU A 333 -9.66 -16.72 9.88
C LEU A 333 -8.82 -16.05 10.99
N LYS A 334 -9.47 -15.45 11.98
CA LYS A 334 -8.81 -14.73 13.07
C LYS A 334 -8.04 -15.65 14.02
N VAL A 335 -8.54 -16.87 14.28
CA VAL A 335 -7.77 -17.91 14.98
C VAL A 335 -6.54 -18.29 14.17
N PHE A 336 -6.67 -18.55 12.87
CA PHE A 336 -5.52 -18.92 12.04
C PHE A 336 -4.48 -17.80 11.91
N MET A 337 -4.89 -16.54 11.86
CA MET A 337 -3.98 -15.38 11.82
C MET A 337 -3.22 -15.10 13.12
N ASN A 338 -3.60 -15.72 14.25
CA ASN A 338 -2.84 -15.65 15.50
C ASN A 338 -1.71 -16.70 15.57
N ILE A 339 -1.69 -17.69 14.65
CA ILE A 339 -0.63 -18.70 14.60
C ILE A 339 0.68 -18.03 14.13
N TYR A 340 1.79 -18.33 14.81
CA TYR A 340 3.09 -17.80 14.41
C TYR A 340 3.47 -18.23 12.98
N GLY A 341 3.84 -17.25 12.13
CA GLY A 341 4.20 -17.46 10.73
C GLY A 341 3.00 -17.72 9.81
N VAL A 342 1.85 -17.11 10.09
CA VAL A 342 0.61 -17.24 9.30
C VAL A 342 -0.01 -15.87 9.01
N GLY A 343 0.46 -15.21 7.94
CA GLY A 343 -0.23 -14.05 7.36
C GLY A 343 -1.63 -14.38 6.82
N TYR A 344 -2.40 -13.32 6.54
CA TYR A 344 -3.78 -13.37 6.04
C TYR A 344 -3.98 -14.31 4.84
N GLU A 345 -3.01 -14.40 3.92
CA GLU A 345 -3.14 -15.24 2.73
C GLU A 345 -3.10 -16.73 3.05
N THR A 346 -2.26 -17.15 3.99
CA THR A 346 -2.14 -18.54 4.45
C THR A 346 -3.40 -18.93 5.24
N ALA A 347 -3.84 -18.08 6.17
CA ALA A 347 -5.11 -18.27 6.88
C ALA A 347 -6.31 -18.36 5.90
N SER A 348 -6.40 -17.43 4.94
CA SER A 348 -7.44 -17.41 3.90
C SER A 348 -7.37 -18.60 2.94
N LYS A 349 -6.17 -19.16 2.69
CA LYS A 349 -6.01 -20.41 1.94
C LYS A 349 -6.59 -21.58 2.73
N TRP A 350 -6.28 -21.68 4.02
CA TRP A 350 -6.77 -22.74 4.89
C TRP A 350 -8.30 -22.72 5.10
N VAL A 351 -8.87 -21.53 5.33
CA VAL A 351 -10.34 -21.35 5.41
C VAL A 351 -11.02 -21.80 4.11
N ARG A 352 -10.47 -21.44 2.93
CA ARG A 352 -11.01 -21.87 1.62
C ARG A 352 -10.81 -23.36 1.32
N LEU A 353 -9.89 -24.04 2.02
CA LEU A 353 -9.73 -25.50 1.97
C LEU A 353 -10.66 -26.22 2.98
N GLY A 354 -11.42 -25.48 3.78
CA GLY A 354 -12.43 -26.01 4.69
C GLY A 354 -11.92 -26.40 6.09
N PHE A 355 -10.66 -26.08 6.43
CA PHE A 355 -10.14 -26.27 7.79
C PHE A 355 -10.83 -25.31 8.77
N LYS A 356 -11.17 -25.79 9.97
CA LYS A 356 -11.95 -25.02 10.96
C LYS A 356 -11.28 -24.90 12.33
N THR A 357 -10.46 -25.88 12.72
CA THR A 357 -9.78 -25.91 14.03
C THR A 357 -8.26 -25.89 13.87
N LEU A 358 -7.55 -25.71 14.99
CA LEU A 358 -6.09 -25.89 15.05
C LEU A 358 -5.69 -27.35 14.82
N ASP A 359 -6.50 -28.30 15.31
CA ASP A 359 -6.30 -29.74 15.12
C ASP A 359 -6.48 -30.18 13.66
N ASP A 360 -7.46 -29.59 12.94
CA ASP A 360 -7.62 -29.78 11.50
C ASP A 360 -6.33 -29.46 10.74
N LEU A 361 -5.64 -28.39 11.14
CA LEU A 361 -4.37 -28.00 10.53
C LEU A 361 -3.26 -28.99 10.86
N LEU A 362 -3.15 -29.44 12.12
CA LEU A 362 -2.12 -30.41 12.53
C LEU A 362 -2.28 -31.77 11.86
N GLU A 363 -3.52 -32.22 11.64
CA GLU A 363 -3.82 -33.50 11.00
C GLU A 363 -3.73 -33.47 9.46
N LYS A 364 -4.24 -32.40 8.83
CA LYS A 364 -4.60 -32.42 7.39
C LYS A 364 -3.90 -31.33 6.55
N ALA A 365 -3.28 -30.32 7.16
CA ALA A 365 -2.62 -29.26 6.40
C ALA A 365 -1.11 -29.51 6.21
N ASP A 366 -0.59 -29.08 5.06
CA ASP A 366 0.84 -28.95 4.85
C ASP A 366 1.36 -27.74 5.66
N LEU A 367 2.12 -28.01 6.71
CA LEU A 367 2.58 -27.06 7.72
C LEU A 367 4.10 -27.08 7.84
N THR A 368 4.73 -25.91 7.82
CA THR A 368 6.14 -25.76 8.18
C THR A 368 6.38 -26.09 9.66
N ALA A 369 7.62 -26.45 10.02
CA ALA A 369 7.99 -26.70 11.43
C ALA A 369 7.63 -25.53 12.36
N ASN A 370 7.83 -24.29 11.91
CA ASN A 370 7.57 -23.08 12.69
C ASN A 370 6.07 -22.86 12.92
N GLN A 371 5.23 -23.19 11.93
CA GLN A 371 3.76 -23.16 12.07
C GLN A 371 3.26 -24.28 12.98
N LYS A 372 3.87 -25.48 12.94
CA LYS A 372 3.55 -26.56 13.89
C LYS A 372 3.84 -26.14 15.33
N ILE A 373 4.98 -25.50 15.59
CA ILE A 373 5.30 -24.91 16.90
C ILE A 373 4.32 -23.78 17.25
N GLY A 374 4.01 -22.91 16.28
CA GLY A 374 3.04 -21.81 16.43
C GLY A 374 1.61 -22.26 16.78
N ILE A 375 1.22 -23.49 16.41
CA ILE A 375 -0.04 -24.12 16.84
C ILE A 375 0.13 -24.78 18.21
N GLN A 376 1.18 -25.58 18.41
CA GLN A 376 1.47 -26.26 19.68
C GLN A 376 1.69 -25.31 20.86
N ARG A 377 2.05 -24.05 20.58
CA ARG A 377 2.30 -22.96 21.55
C ARG A 377 1.41 -21.74 21.30
N TYR A 378 0.24 -21.96 20.70
CA TYR A 378 -0.72 -20.92 20.36
C TYR A 378 -1.10 -20.06 21.59
N ASP A 379 -1.56 -20.68 22.68
CA ASP A 379 -1.98 -19.96 23.89
C ASP A 379 -0.80 -19.30 24.62
N ASP A 380 0.38 -19.91 24.56
CA ASP A 380 1.63 -19.39 25.15
C ASP A 380 2.08 -18.09 24.45
N PHE A 381 2.00 -18.05 23.12
CA PHE A 381 2.38 -16.90 22.28
C PHE A 381 1.29 -15.82 22.19
N LEU A 382 0.03 -16.16 22.47
CA LEU A 382 -1.09 -15.21 22.52
C LEU A 382 -1.13 -14.41 23.83
N GLN A 383 -0.56 -14.96 24.91
CA GLN A 383 -0.43 -14.29 26.20
C GLN A 383 0.47 -13.05 26.15
N ARG A 384 0.10 -12.02 26.93
CA ARG A 384 0.94 -10.83 27.17
C ARG A 384 2.02 -11.16 28.21
N ILE A 385 3.25 -10.75 27.94
CA ILE A 385 4.42 -11.00 28.78
C ILE A 385 4.58 -9.84 29.77
N PRO A 386 4.44 -10.03 31.09
CA PRO A 386 4.61 -8.96 32.07
C PRO A 386 6.02 -8.37 32.05
N ARG A 387 6.15 -7.06 32.32
CA ARG A 387 7.45 -6.36 32.24
C ARG A 387 8.58 -7.04 33.03
N ALA A 388 8.32 -7.51 34.25
CA ALA A 388 9.33 -8.19 35.07
C ALA A 388 9.82 -9.50 34.40
N GLU A 389 8.93 -10.26 33.77
CA GLU A 389 9.29 -11.49 33.05
C GLU A 389 10.18 -11.19 31.83
N VAL A 390 9.95 -10.06 31.15
CA VAL A 390 10.82 -9.56 30.07
C VAL A 390 12.21 -9.15 30.61
N GLU A 391 12.26 -8.51 31.78
CA GLU A 391 13.51 -8.13 32.45
C GLU A 391 14.32 -9.36 32.86
N GLU A 392 13.68 -10.41 33.38
CA GLU A 392 14.29 -11.70 33.74
C GLU A 392 14.88 -12.43 32.51
N HIS A 393 14.12 -12.53 31.41
CA HIS A 393 14.63 -13.13 30.16
C HIS A 393 15.87 -12.37 29.64
N GLY A 394 15.81 -11.04 29.58
CA GLY A 394 16.93 -10.21 29.14
C GLY A 394 18.13 -10.25 30.10
N ALA A 395 17.89 -10.42 31.40
CA ALA A 395 18.94 -10.61 32.41
C ALA A 395 19.65 -11.96 32.25
N LEU A 396 18.92 -13.05 32.01
CA LEU A 396 19.49 -14.38 31.79
C LEU A 396 20.37 -14.40 30.52
N VAL A 397 19.86 -13.87 29.40
CA VAL A 397 20.64 -13.74 28.15
C VAL A 397 21.93 -12.94 28.37
N ARG A 398 21.86 -11.82 29.11
CA ARG A 398 23.04 -11.02 29.48
C ARG A 398 24.01 -11.79 30.37
N GLN A 399 23.52 -12.48 31.40
CA GLN A 399 24.34 -13.23 32.36
C GLN A 399 25.09 -14.38 31.69
N GLU A 400 24.49 -15.06 30.71
CA GLU A 400 25.14 -16.14 29.97
C GLU A 400 26.13 -15.61 28.93
N LEU A 401 25.83 -14.49 28.27
CA LEU A 401 26.77 -13.86 27.34
C LEU A 401 28.00 -13.26 28.05
N HIS A 402 27.81 -12.68 29.25
CA HIS A 402 28.91 -12.18 30.09
C HIS A 402 29.84 -13.27 30.63
N LYS A 403 29.44 -14.54 30.61
CA LYS A 403 30.32 -15.69 30.92
C LYS A 403 31.22 -16.07 29.75
N ILE A 404 30.87 -15.62 28.53
CA ILE A 404 31.67 -15.81 27.31
C ILE A 404 32.60 -14.61 27.13
N ASP A 405 32.06 -13.38 27.17
CA ASP A 405 32.83 -12.14 27.15
C ASP A 405 32.02 -10.99 27.81
N PRO A 406 32.53 -10.36 28.89
CA PRO A 406 31.83 -9.28 29.60
C PRO A 406 31.76 -7.96 28.83
N ALA A 407 32.47 -7.81 27.70
CA ALA A 407 32.40 -6.62 26.85
C ALA A 407 31.14 -6.55 25.95
N PHE A 408 30.31 -7.60 25.93
CA PHE A 408 29.02 -7.55 25.24
C PHE A 408 27.97 -6.79 26.06
N GLU A 409 27.06 -6.12 25.37
CA GLU A 409 25.88 -5.48 25.94
C GLU A 409 24.60 -6.13 25.38
N VAL A 410 23.61 -6.31 26.25
CA VAL A 410 22.27 -6.79 25.90
C VAL A 410 21.26 -5.73 26.30
N ILE A 411 20.65 -5.07 25.31
CA ILE A 411 19.70 -3.97 25.48
C ILE A 411 18.32 -4.48 25.06
N ILE A 412 17.36 -4.47 25.99
CA ILE A 412 15.98 -4.85 25.69
C ILE A 412 15.33 -3.69 24.91
N GLY A 413 14.83 -3.98 23.71
CA GLY A 413 14.23 -3.03 22.77
C GLY A 413 12.71 -2.99 22.88
N GLY A 414 12.04 -2.92 21.73
CA GLY A 414 10.62 -3.27 21.62
C GLY A 414 9.63 -2.35 22.31
N SER A 415 8.48 -2.92 22.64
CA SER A 415 7.47 -2.26 23.50
C SER A 415 7.98 -2.00 24.92
N TYR A 416 8.87 -2.87 25.42
CA TYR A 416 9.56 -2.71 26.69
C TYR A 416 10.33 -1.38 26.79
N ARG A 417 11.17 -1.04 25.80
CA ARG A 417 11.94 0.23 25.76
C ARG A 417 11.04 1.45 25.63
N ARG A 418 9.83 1.32 25.07
CA ARG A 418 8.81 2.39 25.05
C ARG A 418 8.05 2.56 26.38
N GLY A 419 8.41 1.83 27.43
CA GLY A 419 7.78 1.93 28.75
C GLY A 419 6.49 1.11 28.92
N ALA A 420 6.23 0.12 28.06
CA ALA A 420 5.06 -0.75 28.22
C ALA A 420 5.10 -1.56 29.53
N ARG A 421 3.91 -1.85 30.07
CA ARG A 421 3.69 -2.72 31.24
C ARG A 421 3.78 -4.21 30.90
N ASP A 422 3.56 -4.53 29.64
CA ASP A 422 3.60 -5.87 29.08
C ASP A 422 4.02 -5.83 27.59
N SER A 423 4.57 -6.94 27.10
CA SER A 423 5.06 -7.11 25.72
C SER A 423 4.36 -8.28 25.02
N GLY A 424 4.51 -8.42 23.70
CA GLY A 424 4.06 -9.61 22.94
C GLY A 424 5.19 -10.56 22.56
N ASP A 425 6.42 -10.12 22.81
CA ASP A 425 7.71 -10.64 22.37
C ASP A 425 8.79 -9.98 23.24
N ILE A 426 9.98 -10.59 23.27
CA ILE A 426 11.16 -10.08 23.98
C ILE A 426 12.20 -9.67 22.92
N ASP A 427 12.24 -8.39 22.58
CA ASP A 427 13.24 -7.81 21.68
C ASP A 427 14.57 -7.60 22.42
N CYS A 428 15.64 -8.28 22.03
CA CYS A 428 17.00 -8.08 22.58
C CYS A 428 18.00 -7.66 21.49
N ILE A 429 18.54 -6.45 21.62
CA ILE A 429 19.69 -6.00 20.83
C ILE A 429 20.96 -6.49 21.55
N ILE A 430 21.83 -7.20 20.82
CA ILE A 430 23.13 -7.67 21.28
C ILE A 430 24.21 -6.91 20.51
N THR A 431 25.07 -6.20 21.25
CA THR A 431 26.16 -5.39 20.68
C THR A 431 27.46 -5.60 21.46
N ARG A 432 28.59 -5.19 20.87
CA ARG A 432 29.92 -5.21 21.49
C ARG A 432 30.74 -4.04 20.95
N PRO A 433 31.39 -3.21 21.80
CA PRO A 433 32.26 -2.12 21.35
C PRO A 433 33.37 -2.61 20.41
N ASN A 434 33.70 -1.80 19.40
CA ASN A 434 34.86 -1.97 18.51
C ASN A 434 34.91 -3.36 17.83
N THR A 435 33.75 -3.91 17.46
CA THR A 435 33.59 -5.30 17.01
C THR A 435 32.77 -5.38 15.71
N SER A 436 33.17 -6.26 14.79
CA SER A 436 32.45 -6.50 13.53
C SER A 436 31.18 -7.36 13.73
N ALA A 437 30.19 -7.17 12.85
CA ALA A 437 28.95 -7.95 12.84
C ALA A 437 29.22 -9.47 12.86
N ASN A 438 30.17 -9.93 12.04
CA ASN A 438 30.53 -11.34 11.91
C ASN A 438 31.01 -11.95 13.23
N HIS A 439 31.76 -11.22 14.05
CA HIS A 439 32.21 -11.71 15.35
C HIS A 439 31.07 -11.76 16.37
N ILE A 440 30.19 -10.75 16.39
CA ILE A 440 28.98 -10.75 17.22
C ILE A 440 28.08 -11.94 16.85
N HIS A 441 27.82 -12.14 15.55
CA HIS A 441 27.08 -13.28 15.03
C HIS A 441 27.72 -14.61 15.45
N MET A 442 29.03 -14.79 15.23
CA MET A 442 29.74 -16.02 15.59
C MET A 442 29.63 -16.33 17.08
N VAL A 443 29.86 -15.36 17.97
CA VAL A 443 29.76 -15.61 19.43
C VAL A 443 28.33 -15.95 19.85
N VAL A 444 27.32 -15.26 19.30
CA VAL A 444 25.93 -15.53 19.67
C VAL A 444 25.44 -16.86 19.11
N THR A 445 25.64 -17.13 17.82
CA THR A 445 25.13 -18.32 17.14
C THR A 445 25.90 -19.59 17.53
N GLU A 446 27.24 -19.53 17.67
CA GLU A 446 28.06 -20.73 17.93
C GLU A 446 28.35 -21.01 19.41
N GLN A 447 28.14 -20.03 20.32
CA GLN A 447 28.48 -20.18 21.74
C GLN A 447 27.30 -19.87 22.69
N LEU A 448 26.65 -18.71 22.55
CA LEU A 448 25.52 -18.36 23.41
C LEU A 448 24.31 -19.26 23.16
N MET A 449 23.88 -19.41 21.90
CA MET A 449 22.69 -20.21 21.57
C MET A 449 22.81 -21.67 22.01
N PRO A 450 23.88 -22.42 21.68
CA PRO A 450 24.03 -23.80 22.17
C PRO A 450 24.02 -23.90 23.69
N THR A 451 24.57 -22.90 24.40
CA THR A 451 24.54 -22.84 25.87
C THR A 451 23.13 -22.62 26.41
N LEU A 452 22.35 -21.73 25.79
CA LEU A 452 20.97 -21.46 26.18
C LEU A 452 20.00 -22.61 25.83
N PHE A 453 20.18 -23.27 24.68
CA PHE A 453 19.45 -24.49 24.32
C PHE A 453 19.78 -25.64 25.29
N LYS A 454 21.07 -25.87 25.58
CA LYS A 454 21.51 -26.90 26.55
C LYS A 454 20.95 -26.67 27.96
N LYS A 455 20.64 -25.42 28.33
CA LYS A 455 20.00 -25.06 29.60
C LYS A 455 18.47 -25.12 29.58
N GLY A 456 17.85 -25.43 28.43
CA GLY A 456 16.40 -25.34 28.27
C GLY A 456 15.84 -23.92 28.36
N PHE A 457 16.68 -22.88 28.25
CA PHE A 457 16.19 -21.51 28.16
C PHE A 457 15.66 -21.22 26.76
N LEU A 458 16.46 -21.49 25.71
CA LEU A 458 15.94 -21.51 24.35
C LEU A 458 15.29 -22.86 24.07
N GLN A 459 14.11 -22.81 23.46
CA GLN A 459 13.22 -23.95 23.24
C GLN A 459 13.08 -24.27 21.74
N ALA A 460 13.03 -23.24 20.89
CA ALA A 460 13.03 -23.38 19.43
C ALA A 460 13.68 -22.18 18.73
N GLY A 461 14.30 -22.40 17.58
CA GLY A 461 14.52 -21.36 16.58
C GLY A 461 13.30 -21.26 15.67
N LEU A 462 12.65 -20.11 15.62
CA LEU A 462 11.41 -19.86 14.88
C LEU A 462 11.65 -19.20 13.52
N ALA A 463 12.74 -18.44 13.37
CA ALA A 463 13.25 -18.01 12.07
C ALA A 463 14.72 -17.55 12.15
N VAL A 464 15.59 -18.21 11.40
CA VAL A 464 16.90 -17.67 11.01
C VAL A 464 16.71 -16.99 9.65
N THR A 465 17.11 -15.73 9.50
CA THR A 465 16.93 -15.00 8.23
C THR A 465 17.89 -15.54 7.16
N SER A 466 17.42 -16.47 6.34
CA SER A 466 18.20 -17.18 5.31
C SER A 466 18.56 -16.35 4.08
N ARG A 467 18.55 -15.01 4.19
CA ARG A 467 18.89 -14.05 3.14
C ARG A 467 19.72 -12.88 3.69
N ASP A 468 20.98 -12.86 3.27
CA ASP A 468 21.83 -11.70 3.06
C ASP A 468 22.22 -10.77 4.25
N ASP A 469 22.17 -11.25 5.49
CA ASP A 469 22.94 -10.61 6.59
C ASP A 469 23.20 -11.49 7.82
N GLY A 470 22.24 -12.34 8.21
CA GLY A 470 22.30 -13.10 9.47
C GLY A 470 22.18 -12.26 10.76
N SER A 471 22.03 -10.93 10.65
CA SER A 471 22.00 -10.00 11.79
C SER A 471 20.72 -10.06 12.65
N LYS A 472 19.74 -10.93 12.33
CA LYS A 472 18.58 -11.20 13.18
C LYS A 472 18.27 -12.70 13.30
N TRP A 473 17.90 -13.10 14.51
CA TRP A 473 17.34 -14.43 14.84
C TRP A 473 16.03 -14.28 15.61
N HIS A 474 15.09 -15.19 15.39
CA HIS A 474 13.81 -15.28 16.10
C HIS A 474 13.65 -16.67 16.71
N GLY A 475 13.09 -16.76 17.91
CA GLY A 475 12.90 -18.04 18.59
C GLY A 475 11.87 -18.01 19.70
N ALA A 476 11.83 -19.12 20.44
CA ALA A 476 11.03 -19.29 21.65
C ALA A 476 11.96 -19.56 22.84
N SER A 477 11.66 -18.93 23.97
CA SER A 477 12.33 -19.12 25.26
C SER A 477 11.37 -19.53 26.37
N CYS A 478 11.88 -20.12 27.44
CA CYS A 478 11.16 -20.40 28.67
C CYS A 478 12.09 -20.17 29.87
N LEU A 479 11.60 -19.50 30.92
CA LEU A 479 12.38 -19.33 32.15
C LEU A 479 12.47 -20.66 32.93
N PRO A 480 13.59 -20.95 33.63
CA PRO A 480 13.73 -22.15 34.45
C PRO A 480 12.61 -22.28 35.49
N GLY A 481 11.93 -23.42 35.52
CA GLY A 481 10.82 -23.68 36.43
C GLY A 481 9.43 -23.21 35.94
N LEU A 482 9.36 -22.50 34.81
CA LEU A 482 8.11 -22.26 34.09
C LEU A 482 7.94 -23.26 32.92
N ASN A 483 6.72 -23.35 32.38
CA ASN A 483 6.37 -24.20 31.22
C ASN A 483 5.87 -23.39 30.00
N VAL A 484 5.69 -22.08 30.15
CA VAL A 484 5.07 -21.17 29.18
C VAL A 484 6.15 -20.59 28.27
N TRP A 485 6.00 -20.78 26.95
CA TRP A 485 7.00 -20.31 25.99
C TRP A 485 6.74 -18.86 25.55
N ARG A 486 7.77 -18.02 25.57
CA ARG A 486 7.72 -16.64 25.09
C ARG A 486 8.49 -16.49 23.78
N ARG A 487 8.00 -15.67 22.85
CA ARG A 487 8.76 -15.31 21.65
C ARG A 487 9.89 -14.36 22.01
N ILE A 488 11.09 -14.62 21.49
CA ILE A 488 12.30 -13.85 21.77
C ILE A 488 13.09 -13.62 20.47
N ASP A 489 13.45 -12.36 20.23
CA ASP A 489 14.10 -11.90 19.00
C ASP A 489 15.46 -11.30 19.34
N PHE A 490 16.53 -11.80 18.71
CA PHE A 490 17.89 -11.29 18.87
C PHE A 490 18.30 -10.49 17.63
N LEU A 491 18.82 -9.28 17.82
CA LEU A 491 19.41 -8.44 16.77
C LEU A 491 20.90 -8.22 17.06
N TYR A 492 21.76 -8.59 16.12
CA TYR A 492 23.23 -8.49 16.23
C TYR A 492 23.70 -7.17 15.62
N VAL A 493 24.29 -6.30 16.42
CA VAL A 493 24.52 -4.89 16.04
C VAL A 493 25.96 -4.45 16.32
N PRO A 494 26.75 -4.07 15.31
CA PRO A 494 28.05 -3.41 15.52
C PRO A 494 27.89 -2.12 16.31
N SER A 495 28.88 -1.76 17.13
CA SER A 495 28.79 -0.57 18.00
C SER A 495 28.64 0.76 17.28
N ASP A 496 28.84 0.81 15.96
CA ASP A 496 28.71 2.02 15.13
C ASP A 496 27.37 2.10 14.39
N GLU A 497 26.52 1.06 14.51
CA GLU A 497 25.17 0.98 13.94
C GLU A 497 24.07 1.09 15.03
N ILE A 498 24.48 1.19 16.30
CA ILE A 498 23.61 1.04 17.47
C ILE A 498 22.51 2.11 17.56
N GLY A 499 22.75 3.34 17.13
CA GLY A 499 21.76 4.42 17.12
C GLY A 499 20.62 4.15 16.13
N ALA A 500 20.95 3.66 14.93
CA ALA A 500 19.95 3.28 13.93
C ALA A 500 19.19 1.99 14.31
N ALA A 501 19.90 1.02 14.90
CA ALA A 501 19.29 -0.21 15.40
C ALA A 501 18.33 0.07 16.57
N LEU A 502 18.70 0.98 17.48
CA LEU A 502 17.81 1.45 18.56
C LEU A 502 16.54 2.08 18.00
N ILE A 503 16.60 2.90 16.96
CA ILE A 503 15.38 3.39 16.28
C ILE A 503 14.54 2.21 15.77
N TYR A 504 15.16 1.32 14.99
CA TYR A 504 14.48 0.19 14.35
C TYR A 504 13.75 -0.70 15.36
N PHE A 505 14.45 -1.19 16.39
CA PHE A 505 13.90 -2.11 17.37
C PHE A 505 13.04 -1.43 18.45
N THR A 506 13.17 -0.12 18.70
CA THR A 506 12.29 0.59 19.66
C THR A 506 10.91 0.85 19.07
N GLY A 507 10.83 1.23 17.79
CA GLY A 507 9.55 1.56 17.16
C GLY A 507 8.82 2.77 17.78
N ASN A 508 7.48 2.84 17.70
CA ASN A 508 6.59 1.85 17.09
C ASN A 508 6.68 1.80 15.54
N VAL A 509 5.99 0.85 14.90
CA VAL A 509 6.05 0.65 13.44
C VAL A 509 5.61 1.89 12.66
N ILE A 510 4.61 2.63 13.16
CA ILE A 510 4.09 3.86 12.55
C ILE A 510 5.12 4.99 12.66
N PHE A 511 5.73 5.16 13.84
CA PHE A 511 6.82 6.12 14.07
C PHE A 511 8.00 5.87 13.12
N ASN A 512 8.46 4.62 13.04
CA ASN A 512 9.58 4.22 12.20
C ASN A 512 9.28 4.37 10.71
N ARG A 513 8.08 3.99 10.25
CA ARG A 513 7.65 4.22 8.85
C ARG A 513 7.59 5.71 8.53
N SER A 514 7.13 6.55 9.46
CA SER A 514 7.10 8.01 9.30
C SER A 514 8.51 8.59 9.18
N LEU A 515 9.44 8.17 10.04
CA LEU A 515 10.83 8.65 10.04
C LEU A 515 11.58 8.22 8.76
N ARG A 516 11.36 6.98 8.29
CA ARG A 516 11.90 6.48 7.02
C ARG A 516 11.34 7.23 5.79
N LEU A 517 10.03 7.53 5.76
CA LEU A 517 9.42 8.37 4.72
C LEU A 517 9.99 9.80 4.75
N LEU A 518 10.30 10.34 5.94
CA LEU A 518 10.88 11.70 6.05
C LEU A 518 12.31 11.73 5.53
N ALA A 519 13.14 10.75 5.91
CA ALA A 519 14.46 10.55 5.34
C ALA A 519 14.39 10.47 3.81
N SER A 520 13.49 9.64 3.27
CA SER A 520 13.29 9.49 1.83
C SER A 520 12.84 10.78 1.14
N LYS A 521 11.95 11.58 1.75
CA LYS A 521 11.58 12.92 1.24
C LYS A 521 12.74 13.93 1.30
N LYS A 522 13.76 13.70 2.15
CA LYS A 522 15.01 14.49 2.22
C LYS A 522 16.17 13.93 1.38
N GLY A 523 15.93 12.91 0.54
CA GLY A 523 16.98 12.29 -0.29
C GLY A 523 17.93 11.35 0.48
N LEU A 524 17.56 10.98 1.71
CA LEU A 524 18.31 10.08 2.59
C LEU A 524 17.61 8.72 2.72
N ARG A 525 18.33 7.68 3.14
CA ARG A 525 17.77 6.37 3.52
C ARG A 525 18.11 6.08 4.97
N LEU A 526 17.09 5.92 5.81
CA LEU A 526 17.25 5.33 7.14
C LEU A 526 16.88 3.84 7.08
N ASN A 527 17.79 2.96 7.49
CA ASN A 527 17.51 1.55 7.73
C ASN A 527 17.89 1.19 9.20
N GLN A 528 18.08 -0.09 9.51
CA GLN A 528 18.48 -0.55 10.85
C GLN A 528 19.97 -0.40 11.16
N ARG A 529 20.81 -0.16 10.14
CA ARG A 529 22.27 0.00 10.29
C ARG A 529 22.71 1.47 10.36
N GLY A 530 22.00 2.34 9.63
CA GLY A 530 22.38 3.75 9.55
C GLY A 530 21.43 4.64 8.74
N LEU A 531 21.76 5.93 8.77
CA LEU A 531 21.25 6.96 7.89
C LEU A 531 22.28 7.19 6.76
N TYR A 532 21.88 6.97 5.53
CA TYR A 532 22.72 7.05 4.33
C TYR A 532 22.26 8.18 3.40
N LYS A 533 23.21 8.84 2.74
CA LYS A 533 22.98 9.77 1.62
C LYS A 533 23.40 9.14 0.29
N ASP A 534 23.09 9.79 -0.82
CA ASP A 534 23.57 9.43 -2.17
C ASP A 534 23.23 7.97 -2.59
N VAL A 535 22.11 7.45 -2.07
CA VAL A 535 21.60 6.10 -2.36
C VAL A 535 20.88 6.10 -3.71
N VAL A 536 21.56 5.65 -4.75
CA VAL A 536 21.00 5.52 -6.09
C VAL A 536 20.19 4.23 -6.17
N ARG A 537 18.93 4.35 -6.60
CA ARG A 537 18.07 3.21 -6.94
C ARG A 537 17.68 3.30 -8.42
N GLY A 538 17.81 2.18 -9.14
CA GLY A 538 17.45 2.05 -10.55
C GLY A 538 15.96 1.78 -10.77
N PRO A 539 15.58 1.40 -12.00
CA PRO A 539 14.22 0.94 -12.33
C PRO A 539 13.74 -0.13 -11.34
N GLY A 540 12.46 -0.09 -10.96
CA GLY A 540 11.90 -0.99 -9.94
C GLY A 540 12.43 -0.78 -8.52
N ARG A 541 13.11 0.34 -8.24
CA ARG A 541 13.77 0.67 -6.96
C ARG A 541 14.92 -0.28 -6.55
N VAL A 542 15.49 -1.03 -7.50
CA VAL A 542 16.67 -1.87 -7.29
C VAL A 542 17.84 -1.01 -6.80
N LYS A 543 18.53 -1.45 -5.74
CA LYS A 543 19.67 -0.76 -5.12
C LYS A 543 20.87 -0.78 -6.07
N LEU A 544 21.32 0.38 -6.57
CA LEU A 544 22.51 0.49 -7.43
C LEU A 544 23.75 0.94 -6.64
N THR A 545 23.56 1.72 -5.57
CA THR A 545 24.62 2.03 -4.59
C THR A 545 24.14 1.74 -3.16
N GLU A 546 25.08 1.47 -2.26
CA GLU A 546 24.83 1.47 -0.80
C GLU A 546 24.44 2.86 -0.28
N GLY A 547 24.96 3.90 -0.95
CA GLY A 547 25.06 5.27 -0.43
C GLY A 547 26.30 5.46 0.44
N ILE A 548 26.43 6.66 1.00
CA ILE A 548 27.46 7.00 1.98
C ILE A 548 26.80 7.09 3.36
N LEU A 549 27.34 6.37 4.35
CA LEU A 549 26.89 6.47 5.74
C LEU A 549 27.11 7.89 6.27
N VAL A 550 26.06 8.49 6.83
CA VAL A 550 26.07 9.84 7.42
C VAL A 550 26.15 9.76 8.94
N GLU A 551 25.35 8.85 9.52
CA GLU A 551 25.32 8.55 10.95
C GLU A 551 24.70 7.17 11.18
N GLY A 552 25.14 6.45 12.21
CA GLY A 552 24.58 5.15 12.62
C GLY A 552 24.64 4.91 14.12
N LYS A 553 25.50 5.61 14.86
CA LYS A 553 25.87 5.35 16.26
C LYS A 553 25.02 6.12 17.26
N ASP A 554 24.71 7.39 16.98
CA ASP A 554 23.90 8.22 17.88
C ASP A 554 22.44 8.38 17.40
N GLU A 555 21.52 7.83 18.19
CA GLU A 555 20.07 7.94 18.02
C GLU A 555 19.59 9.41 17.96
N LYS A 556 20.22 10.32 18.72
CA LYS A 556 19.85 11.75 18.75
C LYS A 556 20.33 12.48 17.50
N LYS A 557 21.57 12.23 17.08
CA LYS A 557 22.16 12.85 15.88
C LYS A 557 21.45 12.41 14.59
N ILE A 558 20.93 11.19 14.51
CA ILE A 558 20.04 10.77 13.41
C ILE A 558 18.76 11.64 13.36
N PHE A 559 18.15 11.92 14.51
CA PHE A 559 16.99 12.82 14.59
C PHE A 559 17.35 14.26 14.17
N GLU A 560 18.49 14.76 14.64
CA GLU A 560 19.00 16.10 14.31
C GLU A 560 19.24 16.28 12.80
N ILE A 561 19.94 15.34 12.14
CA ILE A 561 20.19 15.36 10.69
C ILE A 561 18.85 15.29 9.92
N LEU A 562 17.88 14.53 10.42
CA LEU A 562 16.54 14.46 9.85
C LEU A 562 15.68 15.69 10.18
N GLY A 563 16.15 16.61 11.02
CA GLY A 563 15.43 17.81 11.47
C GLY A 563 14.18 17.48 12.29
N VAL A 564 14.21 16.37 13.03
CA VAL A 564 13.09 15.88 13.85
C VAL A 564 13.35 16.22 15.32
N PRO A 565 12.42 16.89 16.02
CA PRO A 565 12.57 17.15 17.45
C PRO A 565 12.77 15.84 18.22
N TRP A 566 13.75 15.79 19.12
CA TRP A 566 14.05 14.57 19.87
C TRP A 566 12.80 13.95 20.52
N ARG A 567 12.56 12.66 20.23
CA ARG A 567 11.54 11.84 20.87
C ARG A 567 12.23 10.71 21.62
N PRO A 568 12.28 10.73 22.96
CA PRO A 568 12.67 9.55 23.73
C PRO A 568 11.64 8.43 23.49
N PRO A 569 11.98 7.15 23.78
CA PRO A 569 11.17 5.98 23.41
C PRO A 569 9.68 6.05 23.78
N GLU A 570 9.37 6.63 24.95
CA GLU A 570 8.05 6.76 25.55
C GLU A 570 7.17 7.80 24.82
N HIS A 571 7.75 8.57 23.89
CA HIS A 571 7.07 9.54 23.03
C HIS A 571 6.85 9.02 21.59
N ARG A 572 7.06 7.72 21.33
CA ARG A 572 6.99 7.07 20.00
C ARG A 572 5.83 6.08 19.83
N ILE A 573 4.75 6.25 20.59
CA ILE A 573 3.59 5.36 20.66
C ILE A 573 2.44 5.95 19.81
N CYS A 574 2.66 6.01 18.50
CA CYS A 574 1.78 6.61 17.47
C CYS A 574 0.55 5.75 17.12
#